data_AF-A0A1Q5P4C4-F1
#
_entry.id   AF-A0A1Q5P4C4-F1
#
_cell.length_a   1.000
_cell.length_b   1.000
_cell.length_c   1.000
_cell.angle_alpha   90.00
_cell.angle_beta   90.00
_cell.angle_gamma   90.00
#
_symmetry.space_group_name_H-M   'P 1'
#
loop_
_entity.id
_entity.type
_entity.pdbx_description
1 polymer ?
#
loop_
_entity_poly.entity_id
_entity_poly.type
_entity_poly.pdbx_seq_one_letter_code
_entity_poly.pdbx_strand_id
1 'polypeptide(L)'
;MTTQVTLKIKGEDGQVTKVQHEVEEINLFQFEEVMKSVKDIFTEVQGDEALKTMFSDLFDGTADAEDEEVKQRIDERFIQNAIGSFETLAVHMPTKAFKLLSVLSGIELKTLQQQKVNDVFDIYDAVVEENDLQKLFNRAKKSLAATKVKLAFMKKVKQVTESVSVKL
;
A
#
# COMPACT_ATOMS: atom_id res chain seq x y z
N MET A 1 -16.14 -5.16 14.27
CA MET A 1 -17.30 -4.28 14.03
C MET A 1 -16.78 -3.29 13.03
N THR A 2 -17.42 -3.16 11.87
CA THR A 2 -16.90 -2.34 10.78
C THR A 2 -17.04 -0.85 11.12
N THR A 3 -15.96 -0.11 10.98
CA THR A 3 -15.90 1.32 11.25
C THR A 3 -16.61 2.10 10.14
N GLN A 4 -17.53 2.97 10.54
CA GLN A 4 -18.30 3.80 9.61
C GLN A 4 -17.82 5.25 9.64
N VAL A 5 -17.61 5.80 8.46
CA VAL A 5 -17.21 7.20 8.27
C VAL A 5 -18.28 7.96 7.52
N THR A 6 -18.44 9.25 7.82
CA THR A 6 -19.44 10.10 7.16
C THR A 6 -18.79 10.88 6.02
N LEU A 7 -19.17 10.55 4.79
CA LEU A 7 -18.77 11.29 3.60
C LEU A 7 -19.72 12.45 3.34
N LYS A 8 -19.17 13.61 2.98
CA LYS A 8 -19.92 14.77 2.53
C LYS A 8 -19.69 14.94 1.03
N ILE A 9 -20.71 14.64 0.22
CA ILE A 9 -20.64 14.72 -1.23
C ILE A 9 -21.40 15.98 -1.67
N LYS A 10 -20.72 16.84 -2.42
CA LYS A 10 -21.32 18.05 -2.99
C LYS A 10 -21.89 17.73 -4.37
N GLY A 11 -23.21 17.83 -4.52
CA GLY A 11 -23.89 17.69 -5.80
C GLY A 11 -23.61 18.87 -6.75
N GLU A 12 -23.91 18.68 -8.03
CA GLU A 12 -23.75 19.71 -9.08
C GLU A 12 -24.63 20.95 -8.82
N ASP A 13 -25.71 20.78 -8.05
CA ASP A 13 -26.62 21.81 -7.57
C ASP A 13 -26.10 22.56 -6.33
N GLY A 14 -24.92 22.19 -5.83
CA GLY A 14 -24.29 22.78 -4.65
C GLY A 14 -24.80 22.24 -3.31
N GLN A 15 -25.76 21.30 -3.32
CA GLN A 15 -26.25 20.67 -2.09
C GLN A 15 -25.23 19.66 -1.55
N VAL A 16 -25.03 19.66 -0.23
CA VAL A 16 -24.16 18.69 0.44
C VAL A 16 -25.01 17.55 0.98
N THR A 17 -24.79 16.36 0.44
CA THR A 17 -25.39 15.12 0.93
C THR A 17 -24.41 14.41 1.86
N LYS A 18 -24.93 13.83 2.95
CA LYS A 18 -24.15 13.02 3.87
C LYS A 18 -24.43 11.55 3.58
N VAL A 19 -23.38 10.79 3.29
CA VAL A 19 -23.45 9.35 3.03
C VAL A 19 -22.58 8.65 4.06
N GLN A 20 -23.11 7.60 4.70
CA GLN A 20 -22.27 6.74 5.52
C GLN A 20 -21.56 5.74 4.62
N HIS A 21 -20.25 5.64 4.81
CA HIS A 21 -19.40 4.69 4.12
C HIS A 21 -18.81 3.73 5.16
N GLU A 22 -18.89 2.44 4.85
CA GLU A 22 -18.32 1.39 5.68
C GLU A 22 -16.89 1.15 5.22
N VAL A 23 -15.93 1.34 6.13
CA VAL A 23 -14.53 1.01 5.85
C VAL A 23 -14.36 -0.48 6.09
N GLU A 24 -14.21 -1.24 5.02
CA GLU A 24 -14.02 -2.69 5.06
C GLU A 24 -12.54 -3.08 5.02
N GLU A 25 -12.25 -4.34 5.38
CA GLU A 25 -10.94 -4.93 5.11
C GLU A 25 -10.64 -4.91 3.60
N ILE A 26 -9.42 -4.49 3.22
CA ILE A 26 -9.03 -4.40 1.82
C ILE A 26 -9.08 -5.77 1.13
N ASN A 27 -9.63 -5.77 -0.08
CA ASN A 27 -9.58 -6.95 -0.95
C ASN A 27 -8.22 -7.10 -1.66
N LEU A 28 -8.03 -8.20 -2.39
CA LEU A 28 -6.78 -8.49 -3.09
C LEU A 28 -6.39 -7.43 -4.14
N PHE A 29 -7.37 -6.87 -4.85
CA PHE A 29 -7.12 -5.85 -5.88
C PHE A 29 -6.71 -4.53 -5.24
N GLN A 30 -7.39 -4.11 -4.17
CA GLN A 30 -6.99 -2.95 -3.37
C GLN A 30 -5.58 -3.15 -2.80
N PHE A 31 -5.26 -4.33 -2.29
CA PHE A 31 -3.89 -4.64 -1.82
C PHE A 31 -2.85 -4.49 -2.94
N GLU A 32 -3.12 -4.98 -4.15
CA GLU A 32 -2.23 -4.78 -5.30
C GLU A 32 -2.04 -3.28 -5.63
N GLU A 33 -3.11 -2.50 -5.58
CA GLU A 33 -3.07 -1.06 -5.84
C GLU A 33 -2.36 -0.26 -4.74
N VAL A 34 -2.48 -0.68 -3.48
CA VAL A 34 -1.69 -0.15 -2.35
C VAL A 34 -0.22 -0.38 -2.64
N MET A 35 0.17 -1.60 -3.00
CA MET A 35 1.56 -1.93 -3.30
C MET A 35 2.11 -1.12 -4.48
N LYS A 36 1.31 -0.89 -5.53
CA LYS A 36 1.68 0.00 -6.64
C LYS A 36 1.84 1.44 -6.18
N SER A 37 0.91 1.95 -5.39
CA SER A 37 0.96 3.33 -4.88
C SER A 37 2.16 3.56 -3.97
N VAL A 38 2.49 2.59 -3.10
CA VAL A 38 3.71 2.64 -2.28
C VAL A 38 4.97 2.58 -3.15
N LYS A 39 4.97 1.76 -4.21
CA LYS A 39 6.10 1.72 -5.17
C LYS A 39 6.31 3.07 -5.85
N ASP A 40 5.21 3.70 -6.27
CA ASP A 40 5.26 5.02 -6.91
C ASP A 40 5.87 6.04 -5.94
N ILE A 41 5.42 6.05 -4.67
CA ILE A 41 5.97 6.91 -3.62
C ILE A 41 7.47 6.65 -3.43
N PHE A 42 7.86 5.38 -3.30
CA PHE A 42 9.27 5.00 -3.17
C PHE A 42 10.11 5.52 -4.33
N THR A 43 9.65 5.31 -5.56
CA THR A 43 10.37 5.70 -6.78
C THR A 43 10.53 7.22 -6.85
N GLU A 44 9.51 7.97 -6.47
CA GLU A 44 9.54 9.43 -6.46
C GLU A 44 10.48 9.97 -5.38
N VAL A 45 10.44 9.40 -4.16
CA VAL A 45 11.38 9.73 -3.09
C VAL A 45 12.83 9.40 -3.49
N GLN A 46 13.06 8.29 -4.19
CA GLN A 46 14.40 7.94 -4.71
C GLN A 46 14.87 8.86 -5.84
N GLY A 47 13.94 9.38 -6.65
CA GLY A 47 14.25 10.19 -7.82
C GLY A 47 14.55 11.65 -7.52
N ASP A 48 14.28 12.11 -6.29
CA ASP A 48 14.44 13.48 -5.86
C ASP A 48 15.30 13.53 -4.58
N GLU A 49 16.49 14.15 -4.66
CA GLU A 49 17.41 14.23 -3.51
C GLU A 49 16.82 14.99 -2.31
N ALA A 50 15.98 15.99 -2.54
CA ALA A 50 15.34 16.74 -1.47
C ALA A 50 14.30 15.86 -0.76
N LEU A 51 13.47 15.15 -1.51
CA LEU A 51 12.53 14.18 -0.92
C LEU A 51 13.28 13.05 -0.22
N LYS A 52 14.32 12.49 -0.83
CA LYS A 52 15.15 11.44 -0.22
C LYS A 52 15.68 11.85 1.14
N THR A 53 16.23 13.06 1.24
CA THR A 53 16.77 13.63 2.49
C THR A 53 15.68 13.91 3.51
N MET A 54 14.52 14.42 3.07
CA MET A 54 13.41 14.68 3.99
C MET A 54 12.80 13.40 4.54
N PHE A 55 12.74 12.35 3.72
CA PHE A 55 12.13 11.08 4.08
C PHE A 55 13.14 10.05 4.64
N SER A 56 14.46 10.28 4.56
CA SER A 56 15.47 9.39 5.15
C SER A 56 15.32 9.29 6.67
N ASP A 57 15.01 10.41 7.31
CA ASP A 57 14.83 10.50 8.78
C ASP A 57 13.53 9.82 9.23
N LEU A 58 12.49 9.88 8.39
CA LEU A 58 11.20 9.27 8.67
C LEU A 58 11.18 7.76 8.35
N PHE A 59 12.00 7.35 7.39
CA PHE A 59 12.03 5.98 6.89
C PHE A 59 13.26 5.19 7.34
N ASP A 60 13.96 5.63 8.39
CA ASP A 60 15.08 4.93 9.04
C ASP A 60 16.16 4.48 8.04
N GLY A 61 16.53 5.38 7.12
CA GLY A 61 17.54 5.10 6.08
C GLY A 61 17.11 4.08 5.01
N THR A 62 15.87 3.59 5.00
CA THR A 62 15.37 2.71 3.91
C THR A 62 15.24 3.44 2.57
N ALA A 63 15.24 4.79 2.60
CA ALA A 63 15.39 5.62 1.41
C ALA A 63 16.83 5.63 0.86
N ASP A 64 17.85 5.16 1.56
CA ASP A 64 19.23 5.05 1.06
C ASP A 64 19.53 3.66 0.47
N ALA A 65 18.62 3.14 -0.35
CA ALA A 65 18.83 1.89 -1.05
C ALA A 65 19.76 2.07 -2.26
N GLU A 66 21.08 2.01 -2.03
CA GLU A 66 22.09 1.95 -3.09
C GLU A 66 22.08 0.62 -3.86
N ASP A 67 21.46 -0.43 -3.29
CA ASP A 67 21.44 -1.78 -3.84
C ASP A 67 20.22 -1.99 -4.78
N GLU A 68 20.48 -2.33 -6.04
CA GLU A 68 19.48 -2.61 -7.08
C GLU A 68 18.48 -3.71 -6.67
N GLU A 69 18.92 -4.69 -5.87
CA GLU A 69 18.03 -5.73 -5.33
C GLU A 69 17.06 -5.20 -4.26
N VAL A 70 17.44 -4.14 -3.54
CA VAL A 70 16.61 -3.44 -2.55
C VAL A 70 15.62 -2.51 -3.25
N LYS A 71 16.01 -1.85 -4.35
CA LYS A 71 15.06 -1.09 -5.20
C LYS A 71 13.94 -1.97 -5.78
N GLN A 72 14.21 -3.25 -6.02
CA GLN A 72 13.19 -4.21 -6.47
C GLN A 72 12.29 -4.73 -5.34
N ARG A 73 12.68 -4.57 -4.07
CA ARG A 73 11.93 -5.02 -2.90
C ARG A 73 11.65 -3.86 -1.97
N ILE A 74 10.49 -3.25 -2.14
CA ILE A 74 9.95 -2.31 -1.15
C ILE A 74 9.96 -3.02 0.22
N ASP A 75 10.74 -2.48 1.16
CA ASP A 75 10.85 -3.04 2.50
C ASP A 75 9.50 -2.87 3.23
N GLU A 76 9.21 -3.81 4.13
CA GLU A 76 8.06 -3.79 5.03
C GLU A 76 7.99 -2.47 5.81
N ARG A 77 9.16 -1.99 6.25
CA ARG A 77 9.30 -0.73 6.96
C ARG A 77 8.90 0.46 6.09
N PHE A 78 9.29 0.47 4.81
CA PHE A 78 8.89 1.54 3.91
C PHE A 78 7.37 1.56 3.69
N ILE A 79 6.74 0.39 3.56
CA ILE A 79 5.27 0.30 3.43
C ILE A 79 4.58 0.80 4.69
N GLN A 80 5.03 0.32 5.85
CA GLN A 80 4.48 0.73 7.15
C GLN A 80 4.63 2.23 7.37
N ASN A 81 5.80 2.79 7.06
CA ASN A 81 6.05 4.20 7.25
C ASN A 81 5.31 5.05 6.21
N ALA A 82 5.20 4.60 4.95
CA ALA A 82 4.41 5.31 3.95
C ALA A 82 2.93 5.41 4.38
N ILE A 83 2.39 4.36 4.99
CA ILE A 83 1.00 4.40 5.47
C ILE A 83 0.91 5.18 6.79
N GLY A 84 1.78 4.89 7.75
CA GLY A 84 1.80 5.48 9.09
C GLY A 84 2.20 6.96 9.13
N SER A 85 2.89 7.45 8.11
CA SER A 85 3.26 8.86 7.95
C SER A 85 2.37 9.57 6.92
N PHE A 86 1.08 9.21 6.89
CA PHE A 86 0.10 9.83 5.98
C PHE A 86 0.12 11.35 6.05
N GLU A 87 0.23 11.95 7.25
CA GLU A 87 0.33 13.40 7.43
C GLU A 87 1.48 14.01 6.61
N THR A 88 2.68 13.44 6.71
CA THR A 88 3.84 13.93 5.96
C THR A 88 3.65 13.75 4.46
N LEU A 89 3.12 12.59 4.04
CA LEU A 89 2.80 12.38 2.63
C LEU A 89 1.74 13.37 2.14
N ALA A 90 0.74 13.70 2.94
CA ALA A 90 -0.32 14.64 2.55
C ALA A 90 0.22 16.06 2.36
N VAL A 91 1.26 16.44 3.09
CA VAL A 91 1.93 17.75 2.96
C VAL A 91 2.84 17.80 1.73
N HIS A 92 3.67 16.78 1.52
CA HIS A 92 4.74 16.83 0.52
C HIS A 92 4.40 16.13 -0.80
N MET A 93 3.57 15.09 -0.76
CA MET A 93 3.11 14.32 -1.91
C MET A 93 1.58 14.13 -1.86
N PRO A 94 0.78 15.22 -1.82
CA PRO A 94 -0.66 15.17 -1.57
C PRO A 94 -1.39 14.22 -2.53
N THR A 95 -1.08 14.28 -3.81
CA THR A 95 -1.70 13.40 -4.82
C THR A 95 -1.47 11.91 -4.51
N LYS A 96 -0.29 11.54 -4.01
CA LYS A 96 0.04 10.15 -3.67
C LYS A 96 -0.62 9.73 -2.36
N ALA A 97 -0.62 10.61 -1.36
CA ALA A 97 -1.28 10.37 -0.09
C ALA A 97 -2.77 10.08 -0.28
N PHE A 98 -3.48 10.97 -0.99
CA PHE A 98 -4.90 10.80 -1.25
C PHE A 98 -5.20 9.58 -2.13
N LYS A 99 -4.33 9.24 -3.09
CA LYS A 99 -4.46 8.00 -3.87
C LYS A 99 -4.33 6.77 -2.97
N LEU A 100 -3.33 6.73 -2.10
CA LEU A 100 -3.11 5.63 -1.17
C LEU A 100 -4.31 5.46 -0.22
N LEU A 101 -4.79 6.55 0.37
CA LEU A 101 -5.93 6.54 1.27
C LEU A 101 -7.24 6.17 0.55
N SER A 102 -7.43 6.60 -0.70
CA SER A 102 -8.57 6.22 -1.53
C SER A 102 -8.63 4.71 -1.76
N VAL A 103 -7.50 4.09 -2.11
CA VAL A 103 -7.43 2.63 -2.30
C VAL A 103 -7.71 1.90 -0.98
N LEU A 104 -7.10 2.36 0.11
CA LEU A 104 -7.23 1.73 1.43
C LEU A 104 -8.64 1.83 2.01
N SER A 105 -9.31 2.97 1.83
CA SER A 105 -10.68 3.20 2.33
C SER A 105 -11.78 2.69 1.41
N GLY A 106 -11.46 2.41 0.15
CA GLY A 106 -12.45 2.14 -0.89
C GLY A 106 -13.28 3.36 -1.30
N ILE A 107 -12.90 4.56 -0.85
CA ILE A 107 -13.58 5.82 -1.18
C ILE A 107 -13.00 6.36 -2.48
N GLU A 108 -13.85 6.85 -3.39
CA GLU A 108 -13.40 7.48 -4.64
C GLU A 108 -12.46 8.67 -4.33
N LEU A 109 -11.32 8.74 -5.02
CA LEU A 109 -10.31 9.78 -4.85
C LEU A 109 -10.90 11.21 -4.89
N LYS A 110 -11.80 11.48 -5.83
CA LYS A 110 -12.45 12.79 -5.96
C LYS A 110 -13.30 13.12 -4.73
N THR A 111 -14.05 12.15 -4.22
CA THR A 111 -14.85 12.31 -3.01
C THR A 111 -13.97 12.57 -1.81
N LEU A 112 -12.87 11.83 -1.68
CA LEU A 112 -11.91 11.98 -0.60
C LEU A 112 -11.27 13.38 -0.59
N GLN A 113 -10.86 13.89 -1.75
CA GLN A 113 -10.24 15.22 -1.90
C GLN A 113 -11.19 16.39 -1.59
N GLN A 114 -12.50 16.17 -1.61
CA GLN A 114 -13.50 17.17 -1.26
C GLN A 114 -13.83 17.20 0.25
N GLN A 115 -13.37 16.21 1.00
CA GLN A 115 -13.62 16.14 2.44
C GLN A 115 -12.85 17.25 3.17
N LYS A 116 -13.37 17.64 4.34
CA LYS A 116 -12.64 18.56 5.21
C LYS A 116 -11.47 17.82 5.83
N VAL A 117 -10.41 18.56 6.19
CA VAL A 117 -9.18 18.01 6.78
C VAL A 117 -9.46 17.04 7.93
N ASN A 118 -10.29 17.43 8.91
CA ASN A 118 -10.65 16.55 10.02
C ASN A 118 -11.39 15.28 9.56
N ASP A 119 -12.31 15.42 8.59
CA ASP A 119 -13.04 14.26 8.06
C ASP A 119 -12.06 13.30 7.32
N VAL A 120 -10.99 13.82 6.69
CA VAL A 120 -9.93 12.99 6.07
C VAL A 120 -9.13 12.23 7.13
N PHE A 121 -8.82 12.86 8.27
CA PHE A 121 -8.14 12.19 9.38
C PHE A 121 -9.02 11.13 10.03
N ASP A 122 -10.32 11.38 10.21
CA ASP A 122 -11.26 10.37 10.69
C ASP A 122 -11.31 9.16 9.75
N ILE A 123 -11.24 9.38 8.43
CA ILE A 123 -11.17 8.30 7.42
C ILE A 123 -9.84 7.54 7.51
N TYR A 124 -8.72 8.24 7.70
CA TYR A 124 -7.42 7.61 7.87
C TYR A 124 -7.38 6.72 9.12
N ASP A 125 -7.86 7.22 10.25
CA ASP A 125 -7.90 6.46 11.51
C ASP A 125 -8.76 5.20 11.36
N ALA A 126 -9.95 5.33 10.74
CA ALA A 126 -10.82 4.20 10.45
C ALA A 126 -10.14 3.14 9.56
N VAL A 127 -9.37 3.57 8.55
CA VAL A 127 -8.60 2.66 7.69
C VAL A 127 -7.55 1.90 8.48
N VAL A 128 -6.80 2.58 9.34
CA VAL A 128 -5.75 1.96 10.15
C VAL A 128 -6.33 1.00 11.19
N GLU A 129 -7.49 1.33 11.75
CA GLU A 129 -8.20 0.47 12.72
C GLU A 129 -8.69 -0.83 12.07
N GLU A 130 -9.34 -0.75 10.91
CA GLU A 130 -9.91 -1.91 10.22
C GLU A 130 -8.86 -2.75 9.50
N ASN A 131 -7.80 -2.11 8.99
CA ASN A 131 -6.78 -2.79 8.21
C ASN A 131 -5.50 -2.94 9.03
N ASP A 132 -5.27 -4.14 9.56
CA ASP A 132 -3.95 -4.52 10.05
C ASP A 132 -3.00 -4.77 8.86
N LEU A 133 -2.52 -3.67 8.29
CA LEU A 133 -1.70 -3.64 7.09
C LEU A 133 -0.39 -4.42 7.28
N GLN A 134 0.11 -4.46 8.52
CA GLN A 134 1.26 -5.28 8.89
C GLN A 134 0.94 -6.78 8.79
N LYS A 135 -0.20 -7.25 9.32
CA LYS A 135 -0.63 -8.64 9.16
C LYS A 135 -0.91 -9.00 7.70
N LEU A 136 -1.59 -8.13 6.96
CA LEU A 136 -1.91 -8.35 5.54
C LEU A 136 -0.65 -8.51 4.69
N PHE A 137 0.32 -7.61 4.87
CA PHE A 137 1.59 -7.69 4.16
C PHE A 137 2.40 -8.94 4.55
N ASN A 138 2.47 -9.26 5.84
CA ASN A 138 3.14 -10.48 6.31
C ASN A 138 2.50 -11.75 5.73
N ARG A 139 1.17 -11.79 5.62
CA ARG A 139 0.44 -12.90 5.00
C ARG A 139 0.72 -12.98 3.50
N ALA A 140 0.77 -11.85 2.81
CA ALA A 140 1.11 -11.80 1.39
C ALA A 140 2.54 -12.32 1.14
N LYS A 141 3.54 -11.84 1.89
CA LYS A 141 4.93 -12.36 1.84
C LYS A 141 4.99 -13.86 2.07
N LYS A 142 4.34 -14.36 3.14
CA LYS A 142 4.32 -15.80 3.47
C LYS A 142 3.70 -16.64 2.35
N SER A 143 2.59 -16.18 1.78
CA SER A 143 1.88 -16.89 0.71
C SER A 143 2.71 -16.95 -0.58
N LEU A 144 3.39 -15.86 -0.93
CA LEU A 144 4.30 -15.80 -2.06
C LEU A 144 5.55 -16.68 -1.87
N ALA A 145 6.14 -16.66 -0.66
CA ALA A 145 7.29 -17.50 -0.32
C ALA A 145 6.93 -18.99 -0.40
N ALA A 146 5.79 -19.40 0.16
CA ALA A 146 5.31 -20.77 0.09
C ALA A 146 5.10 -21.24 -1.36
N THR A 147 4.60 -20.35 -2.23
CA THR A 147 4.41 -20.63 -3.66
C THR A 147 5.74 -20.82 -4.39
N LYS A 148 6.73 -19.95 -4.13
CA LYS A 148 8.09 -20.08 -4.71
C LYS A 148 8.77 -21.39 -4.31
N VAL A 149 8.65 -21.79 -3.04
CA VAL A 149 9.21 -23.06 -2.54
C VAL A 149 8.56 -24.26 -3.25
N LYS A 150 7.22 -24.26 -3.37
CA LYS A 150 6.50 -25.33 -4.08
C LYS A 150 6.91 -25.42 -5.56
N LEU A 151 7.02 -24.29 -6.25
CA LEU A 151 7.46 -24.25 -7.65
C LEU A 151 8.90 -24.72 -7.83
N ALA A 152 9.81 -24.33 -6.93
CA ALA A 152 11.21 -24.78 -6.97
C ALA A 152 11.32 -26.29 -6.72
N PHE A 153 10.54 -26.83 -5.78
CA PHE A 153 10.46 -28.26 -5.53
C PHE A 153 9.92 -29.02 -6.74
N MET A 154 8.82 -28.57 -7.35
CA MET A 154 8.26 -29.18 -8.57
C MET A 154 9.26 -29.16 -9.74
N LYS A 155 9.99 -28.05 -9.93
CA LYS A 155 11.05 -27.96 -10.94
C LYS A 155 12.18 -28.96 -10.69
N LYS A 156 12.63 -29.11 -9.44
CA LYS A 156 13.65 -30.11 -9.07
C LYS A 156 13.16 -31.54 -9.30
N VAL A 157 11.93 -31.86 -8.88
CA VAL A 157 11.35 -33.19 -9.10
C VAL A 157 11.26 -33.51 -10.59
N LYS A 158 10.82 -32.54 -11.42
CA LYS A 158 10.74 -32.68 -12.88
C LYS A 158 12.12 -32.90 -13.52
N GLN A 159 13.14 -32.15 -13.12
CA GLN A 159 14.52 -32.36 -13.59
C GLN A 159 15.07 -33.74 -13.20
N VAL A 160 14.78 -34.22 -12.00
CA VAL A 160 15.20 -35.56 -11.54
C VAL A 160 14.45 -36.66 -12.31
N THR A 161 13.16 -36.50 -12.59
CA THR A 161 12.41 -37.48 -13.40
C THR A 161 12.82 -37.50 -14.88
N GLU A 162 13.11 -36.34 -15.46
CA GLU A 162 13.61 -36.23 -16.84
C GLU A 162 15.04 -36.81 -16.98
N SER A 163 15.91 -36.58 -16.01
CA SER A 163 17.28 -37.14 -16.03
C SER A 163 17.35 -38.65 -15.75
N VAL A 164 16.38 -39.21 -15.03
CA VAL A 164 16.23 -40.67 -14.83
C VAL A 164 15.64 -41.35 -16.08
N SER A 165 14.76 -40.68 -16.83
CA SER A 165 14.12 -41.23 -18.04
C SER A 165 15.04 -41.27 -19.27
N VAL A 166 16.17 -40.55 -19.26
CA VAL A 166 17.17 -40.53 -20.35
C VAL A 166 18.31 -41.56 -20.11
N LYS A 167 18.33 -42.23 -18.95
CA LYS A 167 19.36 -43.20 -18.56
C LYS A 167 18.90 -44.67 -18.53
N LEU A 168 17.71 -44.96 -19.04
CA LEU A 168 17.16 -46.30 -19.29
C LEU A 168 17.08 -46.55 -20.79
#